data_AF-A0A6C0BC84-F1
#
_entry.id   AF-A0A6C0BC84-F1
#
_cell.length_a   1.000
_cell.length_b   1.000
_cell.length_c   1.000
_cell.angle_alpha   90.00
_cell.angle_beta   90.00
_cell.angle_gamma   90.00
#
_symmetry.space_group_name_H-M   'P 1'
#
loop_
_entity.id
_entity.type
_entity.pdbx_description
1 polymer ?
#
loop_
_entity_poly.entity_id
_entity_poly.type
_entity_poly.pdbx_seq_one_letter_code
_entity_poly.pdbx_strand_id
1 'polypeptide(L)'
;MLFAIKPLTCLHYRSAKDIFEETFDSQEYPEFNLSWRLRSKTESIGIFTSQGDLIGFALIWGSSRMLKYLSIHPMFQRFKLGTRLLTAILDHCRSVKKNLYLVPAQSPHVAQWYTKHGFAVSKYFKASDGTTWPYMNFHPYSTRSKAKALSVDTVSK
;
A
#
# COMPACT_ATOMS: atom_id res chain seq x y z
N MET A 1 -16.79 14.35 9.30
CA MET A 1 -16.75 14.00 7.86
C MET A 1 -16.73 12.48 7.75
N LEU A 2 -17.67 11.89 7.00
CA LEU A 2 -17.73 10.45 6.81
C LEU A 2 -16.98 10.07 5.53
N PHE A 3 -16.21 8.97 5.61
CA PHE A 3 -15.49 8.44 4.45
C PHE A 3 -15.83 6.97 4.24
N ALA A 4 -16.00 6.59 2.99
CA ALA A 4 -16.29 5.21 2.57
C ALA A 4 -15.12 4.64 1.77
N ILE A 5 -14.79 3.37 2.00
CA ILE A 5 -13.80 2.64 1.21
C ILE A 5 -14.55 1.72 0.25
N LYS A 6 -14.24 1.79 -1.05
CA LYS A 6 -14.92 1.03 -2.10
C LYS A 6 -13.96 0.63 -3.23
N PRO A 7 -14.24 -0.42 -4.01
CA PRO A 7 -13.44 -0.77 -5.20
C PRO A 7 -13.36 0.37 -6.22
N LEU A 8 -12.22 0.46 -6.92
CA LEU A 8 -12.04 1.44 -8.00
C LEU A 8 -12.61 0.94 -9.33
N THR A 9 -13.49 1.72 -9.94
CA THR A 9 -14.01 1.47 -11.30
C THR A 9 -13.20 2.24 -12.35
N CYS A 10 -13.51 2.05 -13.63
CA CYS A 10 -12.91 2.85 -14.71
C CYS A 10 -13.28 4.34 -14.63
N LEU A 11 -14.44 4.68 -14.07
CA LEU A 11 -14.92 6.06 -13.94
C LEU A 11 -14.02 6.90 -13.02
N HIS A 12 -13.31 6.25 -12.10
CA HIS A 12 -12.42 6.93 -11.15
C HIS A 12 -11.02 7.23 -11.70
N TYR A 13 -10.72 6.85 -12.95
CA TYR A 13 -9.38 7.00 -13.52
C TYR A 13 -8.89 8.44 -13.48
N ARG A 14 -9.73 9.39 -13.91
CA ARG A 14 -9.35 10.80 -13.96
C ARG A 14 -9.02 11.33 -12.57
N SER A 15 -9.91 11.15 -11.60
CA SER A 15 -9.67 11.61 -10.22
C SER A 15 -8.47 10.93 -9.57
N ALA A 16 -8.25 9.64 -9.83
CA ALA A 16 -7.06 8.95 -9.30
C ALA A 16 -5.77 9.49 -9.93
N LYS A 17 -5.81 9.83 -11.23
CA LYS A 17 -4.70 10.45 -11.93
C LYS A 17 -4.42 11.85 -11.38
N ASP A 18 -5.45 12.68 -11.18
CA ASP A 18 -5.29 14.03 -10.64
C ASP A 18 -4.63 13.98 -9.25
N ILE A 19 -5.12 13.11 -8.35
CA ILE A 19 -4.50 12.87 -7.04
C ILE A 19 -3.05 12.40 -7.17
N PHE A 20 -2.76 11.55 -8.16
CA PHE A 20 -1.41 11.05 -8.38
C PHE A 20 -0.44 12.17 -8.79
N GLU A 21 -0.84 12.98 -9.78
CA GLU A 21 -0.02 14.10 -10.28
C GLU A 21 0.21 15.17 -9.21
N GLU A 22 -0.72 15.32 -8.26
CA GLU A 22 -0.52 16.22 -7.10
C GLU A 22 0.37 15.65 -5.99
N THR A 23 0.60 14.34 -5.96
CA THR A 23 1.31 13.67 -4.86
C THR A 23 2.71 13.18 -5.25
N PHE A 24 2.90 12.75 -6.49
CA PHE A 24 4.11 12.09 -6.95
C PHE A 24 4.86 12.94 -7.98
N ASP A 25 6.15 12.66 -8.14
CA ASP A 25 6.97 13.32 -9.15
C ASP A 25 6.50 12.97 -10.57
N SER A 26 6.60 13.94 -11.48
CA SER A 26 6.37 13.80 -12.92
C SER A 26 7.04 12.57 -13.57
N GLN A 27 8.19 12.14 -13.06
CA GLN A 27 8.91 10.97 -13.56
C GLN A 27 8.13 9.66 -13.37
N GLU A 28 7.20 9.61 -12.42
CA GLU A 28 6.37 8.43 -12.12
C GLU A 28 5.10 8.36 -12.99
N TYR A 29 4.78 9.40 -13.76
CA TYR A 29 3.52 9.49 -14.52
C TYR A 29 3.35 8.38 -15.58
N PRO A 30 4.39 7.96 -16.32
CA PRO A 30 4.27 6.83 -17.24
C PRO A 30 3.88 5.52 -16.53
N GLU A 31 4.44 5.30 -15.33
CA GLU A 31 4.21 4.10 -14.52
C GLU A 31 2.80 4.06 -13.91
N PHE A 32 2.18 5.22 -13.68
CA PHE A 32 0.79 5.28 -13.24
C PHE A 32 -0.17 4.65 -14.26
N ASN A 33 -0.03 4.97 -15.55
CA ASN A 33 -0.91 4.46 -16.59
C ASN A 33 -0.82 2.95 -16.71
N LEU A 34 0.40 2.42 -16.70
CA LEU A 34 0.65 0.98 -16.66
C LEU A 34 0.03 0.37 -15.40
N SER A 35 0.21 1.02 -14.26
CA SER A 35 -0.29 0.52 -12.99
C SER A 35 -1.79 0.53 -12.88
N TRP A 36 -2.47 1.52 -13.44
CA TRP A 36 -3.91 1.54 -13.54
C TRP A 36 -4.43 0.41 -14.41
N ARG A 37 -3.81 0.17 -15.57
CA ARG A 37 -4.22 -0.88 -16.52
C ARG A 37 -4.05 -2.29 -15.93
N LEU A 38 -2.93 -2.53 -15.26
CA LEU A 38 -2.59 -3.85 -14.69
C LEU A 38 -3.13 -4.10 -13.28
N ARG A 39 -3.87 -3.14 -12.72
CA ARG A 39 -4.43 -3.25 -11.38
C ARG A 39 -5.46 -4.38 -11.29
N SER A 40 -5.55 -5.00 -10.11
CA SER A 40 -6.66 -5.85 -9.73
C SER A 40 -7.92 -4.99 -9.57
N LYS A 41 -8.96 -5.30 -10.36
CA LYS A 41 -10.26 -4.61 -10.30
C LYS A 41 -10.99 -4.81 -8.97
N THR A 42 -10.70 -5.92 -8.27
CA THR A 42 -11.37 -6.30 -7.02
C THR A 42 -10.57 -5.89 -5.79
N GLU A 43 -9.24 -5.86 -5.87
CA GLU A 43 -8.38 -5.52 -4.72
C GLU A 43 -7.92 -4.05 -4.71
N SER A 44 -7.99 -3.34 -5.84
CA SER A 44 -7.68 -1.90 -5.88
C SER A 44 -8.87 -1.08 -5.40
N ILE A 45 -8.64 -0.25 -4.38
CA ILE A 45 -9.69 0.43 -3.63
C ILE A 45 -9.42 1.93 -3.55
N GLY A 46 -10.49 2.69 -3.42
CA GLY A 46 -10.48 4.13 -3.19
C GLY A 46 -11.12 4.47 -1.85
N ILE A 47 -10.80 5.66 -1.33
CA ILE A 47 -11.52 6.28 -0.23
C ILE A 47 -12.24 7.52 -0.73
N PHE A 48 -13.51 7.63 -0.35
CA PHE A 48 -14.46 8.59 -0.91
C PHE A 48 -15.11 9.44 0.18
N THR A 49 -15.43 10.69 -0.15
CA THR A 49 -16.30 11.55 0.66
C THR A 49 -17.74 11.03 0.66
N SER A 50 -18.59 11.56 1.54
CA SER A 50 -20.03 11.32 1.53
C SER A 50 -20.71 11.72 0.22
N GLN A 51 -20.14 12.69 -0.50
CA GLN A 51 -20.60 13.22 -1.77
C GLN A 51 -20.19 12.34 -2.95
N GLY A 52 -19.29 11.37 -2.73
CA GLY A 52 -18.80 10.45 -3.76
C GLY A 52 -17.47 10.86 -4.38
N ASP A 53 -16.83 11.92 -3.91
CA ASP A 53 -15.54 12.37 -4.43
C ASP A 53 -14.43 11.42 -3.99
N LEU A 54 -13.59 10.99 -4.93
CA LEU A 54 -12.38 10.23 -4.62
C LEU A 54 -11.35 11.19 -4.00
N ILE A 55 -10.82 10.84 -2.82
CA ILE A 55 -9.79 11.65 -2.13
C ILE A 55 -8.52 10.83 -1.82
N GLY A 56 -8.47 9.58 -2.24
CA GLY A 56 -7.31 8.73 -2.12
C GLY A 56 -7.55 7.35 -2.69
N PHE A 57 -6.48 6.65 -3.02
CA PHE A 57 -6.56 5.35 -3.70
C PHE A 57 -5.39 4.45 -3.34
N ALA A 58 -5.58 3.16 -3.59
CA ALA A 58 -4.54 2.15 -3.57
C ALA A 58 -4.68 1.24 -4.80
N LEU A 59 -3.58 1.10 -5.54
CA LEU A 59 -3.50 0.24 -6.73
C LEU A 59 -2.69 -1.02 -6.39
N ILE A 60 -3.32 -2.18 -6.56
CA ILE A 60 -2.67 -3.48 -6.39
C ILE A 60 -2.52 -4.12 -7.76
N TRP A 61 -1.31 -4.44 -8.19
CA TRP A 61 -1.08 -5.20 -9.42
C TRP A 61 -1.62 -6.61 -9.31
N GLY A 62 -2.46 -7.02 -10.27
CA GLY A 62 -3.19 -8.29 -10.18
C GLY A 62 -2.30 -9.54 -10.28
N SER A 63 -1.30 -9.54 -11.16
CA SER A 63 -0.47 -10.72 -11.43
C SER A 63 0.49 -11.06 -10.28
N SER A 64 1.05 -10.05 -9.63
CA SER A 64 2.06 -10.19 -8.56
C SER A 64 1.53 -9.88 -7.17
N ARG A 65 0.28 -9.42 -7.05
CA ARG A 65 -0.33 -8.94 -5.81
C ARG A 65 0.59 -7.98 -5.07
N MET A 66 1.02 -6.94 -5.78
CA MET A 66 1.93 -5.92 -5.29
C MET A 66 1.19 -4.59 -5.15
N LEU A 67 1.24 -3.99 -3.97
CA LEU A 67 0.79 -2.62 -3.75
C LEU A 67 1.76 -1.68 -4.45
N LYS A 68 1.30 -1.09 -5.56
CA LYS A 68 2.11 -0.22 -6.42
C LYS A 68 2.08 1.22 -5.97
N TYR A 69 0.88 1.74 -5.77
CA TYR A 69 0.67 3.10 -5.34
C TYR A 69 -0.40 3.12 -4.25
N LEU A 70 -0.14 3.92 -3.22
CA LEU A 70 -1.09 4.28 -2.18
C LEU A 70 -0.93 5.77 -1.97
N SER A 71 -1.99 6.53 -2.20
CA SER A 71 -1.97 7.98 -2.02
C SER A 71 -3.28 8.49 -1.44
N ILE A 72 -3.17 9.58 -0.70
CA ILE A 72 -4.27 10.42 -0.24
C ILE A 72 -3.99 11.82 -0.77
N HIS A 73 -5.02 12.44 -1.35
CA HIS A 73 -4.98 13.82 -1.82
C HIS A 73 -4.35 14.74 -0.76
N PRO A 74 -3.43 15.66 -1.12
CA PRO A 74 -2.65 16.45 -0.16
C PRO A 74 -3.48 17.13 0.95
N MET A 75 -4.61 17.74 0.58
CA MET A 75 -5.56 18.35 1.52
C MET A 75 -6.14 17.41 2.60
N PHE A 76 -6.04 16.08 2.42
CA PHE A 76 -6.65 15.08 3.29
C PHE A 76 -5.64 14.16 4.02
N GLN A 77 -4.33 14.40 3.89
CA GLN A 77 -3.30 13.49 4.43
C GLN A 77 -3.27 13.44 5.98
N ARG A 78 -3.75 14.48 6.67
CA ARG A 78 -3.72 14.58 8.15
C ARG A 78 -4.83 13.81 8.86
N PHE A 79 -5.69 13.10 8.14
CA PHE A 79 -6.85 12.38 8.69
C PHE A 79 -6.64 10.86 8.86
N LYS A 80 -5.38 10.38 8.86
CA LYS A 80 -5.02 8.94 8.95
C LYS A 80 -5.68 8.06 7.86
N LEU A 81 -6.09 8.65 6.74
CA LEU A 81 -6.80 7.94 5.68
C LEU A 81 -5.92 6.91 4.96
N GLY A 82 -4.61 7.20 4.82
CA GLY A 82 -3.66 6.25 4.25
C GLY A 82 -3.55 4.97 5.09
N THR A 83 -3.51 5.11 6.43
CA THR A 83 -3.57 3.98 7.35
C THR A 83 -4.89 3.22 7.21
N ARG A 84 -6.01 3.93 7.11
CA ARG A 84 -7.32 3.29 6.96
C ARG A 84 -7.42 2.49 5.66
N LEU A 85 -6.92 3.01 4.54
CA LEU A 85 -6.82 2.29 3.27
C LEU A 85 -5.92 1.06 3.40
N LEU A 86 -4.71 1.23 3.96
CA LEU A 86 -3.78 0.12 4.14
C LEU A 86 -4.39 -0.98 5.00
N THR A 87 -5.00 -0.64 6.15
CA THR A 87 -5.65 -1.61 7.03
C THR A 87 -6.74 -2.39 6.31
N ALA A 88 -7.59 -1.72 5.51
CA ALA A 88 -8.63 -2.41 4.73
C ALA A 88 -8.03 -3.45 3.76
N ILE A 89 -6.91 -3.12 3.11
CA ILE A 89 -6.19 -4.06 2.23
C ILE A 89 -5.63 -5.23 3.04
N LEU A 90 -5.01 -4.97 4.19
CA LEU A 90 -4.40 -6.00 5.02
C LEU A 90 -5.45 -6.93 5.64
N ASP A 91 -6.61 -6.41 6.02
CA ASP A 91 -7.75 -7.21 6.50
C ASP A 91 -8.27 -8.12 5.39
N HIS A 92 -8.36 -7.61 4.16
CA HIS A 92 -8.66 -8.45 3.00
C HIS A 92 -7.59 -9.54 2.80
N CYS A 93 -6.30 -9.20 2.91
CA CYS A 93 -5.21 -10.18 2.82
C CYS A 93 -5.33 -11.30 3.86
N ARG A 94 -5.72 -10.95 5.10
CA ARG A 94 -5.99 -11.92 6.18
C ARG A 94 -7.16 -12.82 5.84
N SER A 95 -8.27 -12.26 5.35
CA SER A 95 -9.47 -13.04 5.05
C SER A 95 -9.25 -14.03 3.90
N VAL A 96 -8.50 -13.64 2.86
CA VAL A 96 -8.18 -14.53 1.74
C VAL A 96 -6.89 -15.34 1.92
N LYS A 97 -6.19 -15.18 3.05
CA LYS A 97 -4.90 -15.83 3.37
C LYS A 97 -3.83 -15.65 2.29
N LYS A 98 -3.76 -14.48 1.66
CA LYS A 98 -2.74 -14.17 0.63
C LYS A 98 -1.77 -13.09 1.10
N ASN A 99 -0.52 -13.20 0.67
CA ASN A 99 0.53 -12.22 0.94
C ASN A 99 0.37 -10.95 0.09
N LEU A 100 0.92 -9.83 0.55
CA LEU A 100 0.97 -8.58 -0.19
C LEU A 100 2.40 -8.04 -0.22
N TYR A 101 2.86 -7.70 -1.41
CA TYR A 101 4.22 -7.18 -1.61
C TYR A 101 4.21 -5.68 -1.87
N LEU A 102 5.33 -5.01 -1.61
CA LEU A 102 5.55 -3.63 -2.06
C LEU A 102 7.04 -3.30 -2.13
N VAL A 103 7.34 -2.21 -2.84
CA VAL A 103 8.59 -1.46 -2.73
C VAL A 103 8.19 -0.08 -2.22
N PRO A 104 8.64 0.35 -1.02
CA PRO A 104 8.28 1.66 -0.51
C PRO A 104 9.08 2.74 -1.24
N ALA A 105 8.60 3.98 -1.19
CA ALA A 105 9.39 5.14 -1.57
C ALA A 105 10.72 5.18 -0.78
N GLN A 106 11.76 5.83 -1.32
CA GLN A 106 13.04 6.06 -0.64
C GLN A 106 12.92 7.07 0.51
N SER A 107 12.13 6.72 1.51
CA SER A 107 11.94 7.49 2.72
C SER A 107 11.95 6.53 3.90
N PRO A 108 12.89 6.67 4.84
CA PRO A 108 12.93 5.84 6.04
C PRO A 108 11.60 5.86 6.81
N HIS A 109 10.90 7.00 6.82
CA HIS A 109 9.59 7.14 7.47
C HIS A 109 8.51 6.29 6.81
N VAL A 110 8.50 6.21 5.48
CA VAL A 110 7.53 5.40 4.72
C VAL A 110 7.82 3.91 4.94
N ALA A 111 9.08 3.49 4.85
CA ALA A 111 9.48 2.11 5.12
C ALA A 111 9.11 1.70 6.56
N GLN A 112 9.42 2.55 7.56
CA GLN A 112 9.05 2.29 8.95
C GLN A 112 7.55 2.24 9.16
N TRP A 113 6.78 3.09 8.47
CA TRP A 113 5.32 3.07 8.50
C TRP A 113 4.77 1.71 8.02
N TYR A 114 5.28 1.16 6.92
CA TYR A 114 4.92 -0.19 6.48
C TYR A 114 5.33 -1.28 7.47
N THR A 115 6.53 -1.18 8.05
CA THR A 115 6.99 -2.12 9.09
C THR A 115 6.04 -2.13 10.30
N LYS A 116 5.58 -0.96 10.75
CA LYS A 116 4.58 -0.85 11.84
C LYS A 116 3.26 -1.54 11.50
N HIS A 117 2.90 -1.65 10.22
CA HIS A 117 1.70 -2.36 9.76
C HIS A 117 1.96 -3.84 9.45
N GLY A 118 3.12 -4.37 9.84
CA GLY A 118 3.42 -5.80 9.82
C GLY A 118 4.18 -6.28 8.60
N PHE A 119 4.55 -5.39 7.67
CA PHE A 119 5.48 -5.73 6.60
C PHE A 119 6.87 -6.02 7.16
N ALA A 120 7.61 -6.90 6.49
CA ALA A 120 9.01 -7.15 6.76
C ALA A 120 9.81 -7.05 5.45
N VAL A 121 11.05 -6.59 5.53
CA VAL A 121 11.96 -6.64 4.38
C VAL A 121 12.27 -8.10 4.09
N SER A 122 12.12 -8.49 2.83
CA SER A 122 12.37 -9.85 2.37
C SER A 122 13.61 -9.94 1.48
N LYS A 123 13.88 -8.90 0.68
CA LYS A 123 15.11 -8.76 -0.11
C LYS A 123 15.38 -7.28 -0.38
N TYR A 124 16.57 -7.00 -0.85
CA TYR A 124 16.96 -5.68 -1.36
C TYR A 124 17.28 -5.80 -2.85
N PHE A 125 16.96 -4.77 -3.61
CA PHE A 125 17.36 -4.62 -5.00
C PHE A 125 18.34 -3.48 -5.13
N LYS A 126 19.39 -3.67 -5.93
CA LYS A 126 20.33 -2.60 -6.27
C LYS A 126 19.98 -2.08 -7.66
N ALA A 127 19.68 -0.79 -7.75
CA ALA A 127 19.49 -0.09 -9.00
C ALA A 127 20.85 0.15 -9.68
N SER A 128 20.84 0.50 -10.96
CA SER A 128 22.04 0.73 -11.78
C SER A 128 22.90 1.89 -11.26
N ASP A 129 22.29 2.86 -10.61
CA ASP A 129 22.93 3.99 -9.92
C ASP A 129 23.56 3.62 -8.57
N GLY A 130 23.44 2.35 -8.15
CA GLY A 130 23.93 1.85 -6.87
C GLY A 130 22.93 1.97 -5.72
N THR A 131 21.78 2.62 -5.94
CA THR A 131 20.77 2.84 -4.91
C THR A 131 20.08 1.53 -4.53
N THR A 132 19.83 1.33 -3.24
CA THR A 132 19.25 0.08 -2.73
C THR A 132 17.79 0.28 -2.32
N TRP A 133 16.92 -0.58 -2.83
CA TRP A 133 15.47 -0.54 -2.60
C TRP A 133 15.01 -1.77 -1.82
N PRO A 134 14.33 -1.59 -0.66
CA PRO A 134 13.79 -2.72 0.09
C PRO A 134 12.54 -3.27 -0.62
N TYR A 135 12.49 -4.58 -0.79
CA TYR A 135 11.28 -5.30 -1.18
C TYR A 135 10.63 -5.88 0.07
N MET A 136 9.44 -5.40 0.39
CA MET A 136 8.74 -5.73 1.63
C MET A 136 7.58 -6.68 1.36
N ASN A 137 7.30 -7.54 2.33
CA ASN A 137 6.23 -8.52 2.27
C ASN A 137 5.39 -8.49 3.55
N PHE A 138 4.08 -8.51 3.39
CA PHE A 138 3.11 -8.77 4.44
C PHE A 138 2.61 -10.21 4.34
N HIS A 139 2.75 -10.94 5.44
CA HIS A 139 2.20 -12.29 5.60
C HIS A 139 0.96 -12.25 6.50
N PRO A 140 -0.17 -12.85 6.09
CA PRO A 140 -1.39 -12.85 6.89
C PRO A 140 -1.34 -13.82 8.09
N TYR A 141 -0.33 -14.68 8.15
CA TYR A 141 -0.06 -15.62 9.24
C TYR A 141 1.28 -15.32 9.91
N SER A 142 1.43 -15.74 11.15
CA SER A 142 2.71 -15.69 11.87
C SER A 142 3.75 -16.53 11.14
N THR A 143 4.76 -15.89 10.56
CA THR A 143 5.92 -16.58 10.02
C THR A 143 6.79 -17.12 11.16
N ARG A 144 7.45 -18.27 10.97
CA ARG A 144 8.31 -18.93 11.97
C ARG A 144 9.34 -17.97 12.63
N SER A 145 9.80 -16.96 11.90
CA SER A 145 10.72 -15.93 12.40
C SER A 145 10.10 -15.00 13.45
N LYS A 146 8.79 -14.70 13.39
CA LYS A 146 8.07 -13.94 14.44
C LYS A 146 7.64 -14.82 15.62
N ALA A 147 7.36 -16.10 15.37
CA ALA A 147 7.05 -17.05 16.45
C ALA A 147 8.22 -17.25 17.42
N LYS A 148 9.46 -17.21 16.92
CA LYS A 148 10.67 -17.36 17.75
C LYS A 148 10.97 -16.14 18.63
N ALA A 149 10.55 -14.93 18.21
CA ALA A 149 10.70 -13.72 19.01
C ALA A 149 9.70 -13.70 20.18
N LEU A 150 8.47 -14.17 19.97
CA LEU A 150 7.43 -14.27 21.01
C LEU A 150 7.70 -15.40 22.03
N SER A 151 8.53 -16.40 21.70
CA SER A 151 8.87 -17.48 22.63
C SER A 151 10.03 -17.16 23.59
N VAL A 152 10.76 -16.06 23.37
CA VAL A 152 11.91 -15.68 24.21
C VAL A 152 11.48 -14.78 25.38
N ASP A 153 10.35 -14.07 25.27
CA ASP A 153 9.85 -13.19 26.33
C ASP A 153 9.06 -13.93 27.46
N THR A 154 8.92 -15.26 27.38
CA THR A 154 8.14 -16.04 28.36
C THR A 154 8.99 -16.68 29.47
N VAL A 155 10.31 -16.42 29.52
CA VAL A 155 11.17 -16.93 30.60
C VAL A 155 11.83 -15.77 31.33
N SER A 156 11.04 -15.10 32.17
CA SER A 156 11.53 -14.32 33.31
C SER A 156 10.42 -14.27 34.36
N LYS A 157 10.39 -15.32 35.19
CA LYS A 157 9.90 -15.29 36.56
C LYS A 157 10.87 -16.10 37.40
#